data_AF-A0A323TK51-F1
#
_entry.id   AF-A0A323TK51-F1
#
_cell.length_a   1.000
_cell.length_b   1.000
_cell.length_c   1.000
_cell.angle_alpha   90.00
_cell.angle_beta   90.00
_cell.angle_gamma   90.00
#
_symmetry.space_group_name_H-M   'P 1'
#
loop_
_entity.id
_entity.type
_entity.pdbx_description
1 polymer ?
#
loop_
_entity_poly.entity_id
_entity_poly.type
_entity_poly.pdbx_seq_one_letter_code
_entity_poly.pdbx_strand_id
1 'polypeptide(L)' 'MGLKNKLKVQMEAKRQLMIVSANKYGLTSSETIRYSQELDQLMNVYRQVAQSGEDHTVSVNDVSCMN' A
#
# COMPACT_ATOMS: atom_id res chain seq x y z
N MET A 1 0.58 19.88 11.44
CA MET A 1 0.84 18.58 10.77
C MET A 1 -0.47 18.09 10.17
N GLY A 2 -0.64 18.13 8.84
CA GLY A 2 -1.88 17.73 8.18
C GLY A 2 -2.09 16.21 8.15
N LEU A 3 -3.34 15.76 8.16
CA LEU A 3 -3.74 14.34 8.17
C LEU A 3 -3.12 13.55 7.01
N LYS A 4 -3.00 14.17 5.83
CA LYS A 4 -2.37 13.59 4.62
C LYS A 4 -0.91 13.16 4.87
N ASN A 5 -0.12 13.98 5.57
CA ASN A 5 1.29 13.65 5.84
C ASN A 5 1.42 12.46 6.78
N LYS A 6 0.55 12.38 7.80
CA LYS A 6 0.53 11.25 8.74
C LYS A 6 0.20 9.94 8.03
N LEU A 7 -0.75 9.99 7.10
CA LEU A 7 -1.20 8.84 6.33
C LEU A 7 -0.11 8.40 5.33
N LYS A 8 0.60 9.34 4.71
CA LYS A 8 1.77 9.06 3.85
C LYS A 8 2.90 8.36 4.61
N VAL A 9 3.26 8.86 5.80
CA VAL A 9 4.30 8.23 6.66
C VAL A 9 3.91 6.81 7.05
N GLN A 10 2.63 6.56 7.36
CA GLN A 10 2.17 5.21 7.68
C GLN A 10 2.21 4.27 6.47
N MET A 11 1.89 4.75 5.26
CA MET A 11 2.01 3.97 4.04
C MET A 11 3.47 3.61 3.73
N GLU A 12 4.42 4.55 3.87
CA GLU A 12 5.84 4.27 3.68
C GLU A 12 6.36 3.23 4.68
N ALA A 13 5.99 3.37 5.96
CA ALA A 13 6.36 2.39 6.99
C ALA A 13 5.81 0.98 6.66
N LYS A 14 4.55 0.87 6.24
CA LYS A 14 3.95 -0.41 5.83
C LYS A 14 4.58 -0.98 4.56
N ARG A 15 4.92 -0.13 3.58
CA ARG A 15 5.63 -0.55 2.37
C ARG A 15 7.00 -1.13 2.70
N GLN A 16 7.73 -0.49 3.60
CA GLN A 16 9.03 -0.99 4.06
C GLN A 16 8.88 -2.35 4.75
N LEU A 17 7.87 -2.54 5.60
CA LEU A 17 7.58 -3.81 6.25
C LEU A 17 7.22 -4.92 5.25
N MET A 18 6.43 -4.61 4.22
CA MET A 18 6.11 -5.54 3.14
C MET A 18 7.38 -5.97 2.39
N ILE A 19 8.27 -5.03 2.03
CA ILE A 19 9.55 -5.32 1.36
C ILE A 19 10.45 -6.17 2.24
N VAL A 20 10.57 -5.85 3.53
CA VAL A 20 11.36 -6.63 4.49
C VAL A 20 10.81 -8.04 4.63
N SER A 21 9.49 -8.20 4.67
CA SER A 21 8.84 -9.52 4.77
C SER A 21 8.96 -10.32 3.48
N ALA A 22 8.86 -9.66 2.32
CA ALA A 22 9.12 -10.27 1.01
C ALA A 22 10.55 -10.79 0.90
N ASN A 23 11.53 -10.01 1.38
CA ASN A 23 12.93 -10.43 1.40
C ASN A 23 13.20 -11.55 2.41
N LYS A 24 12.47 -11.56 3.54
CA LYS A 24 12.69 -12.53 4.62
C LYS A 24 11.95 -13.86 4.41
N TYR A 25 10.72 -13.82 3.91
CA TYR A 25 9.81 -14.96 3.81
C TYR A 25 9.42 -15.28 2.36
N GLY A 26 9.75 -14.42 1.40
CA GLY A 26 9.31 -14.54 0.01
C GLY A 26 8.04 -13.73 -0.28
N LEU A 27 7.85 -13.38 -1.55
CA LEU A 27 6.67 -12.64 -2.04
C LEU A 27 5.36 -13.42 -1.90
N THR A 28 5.44 -14.76 -1.87
CA THR A 28 4.30 -15.68 -1.78
C THR A 28 4.00 -16.12 -0.35
N SER A 29 4.76 -15.65 0.65
CA SER A 29 4.47 -15.93 2.06
C SER A 29 3.17 -15.26 2.47
N SER A 30 2.39 -15.94 3.30
CA SER A 30 1.12 -15.41 3.83
C SER A 30 1.30 -14.09 4.58
N GLU A 31 2.47 -13.88 5.22
CA GLU A 31 2.81 -12.61 5.86
C GLU A 31 2.97 -11.50 4.82
N THR A 32 3.70 -11.73 3.73
CA THR A 32 3.90 -10.74 2.66
C THR A 32 2.59 -10.40 1.95
N ILE A 33 1.74 -11.40 1.69
CA ILE A 33 0.41 -11.22 1.10
C ILE A 33 -0.51 -10.44 2.05
N ARG A 34 -0.46 -10.72 3.36
CA ARG A 34 -1.20 -9.92 4.36
C ARG A 34 -0.73 -8.47 4.36
N TYR A 35 0.58 -8.24 4.34
CA TYR A 35 1.11 -6.88 4.32
C TYR A 35 0.79 -6.13 3.03
N SER A 36 0.75 -6.80 1.87
CA SER A 36 0.33 -6.16 0.61
C SER A 36 -1.15 -5.77 0.64
N GLN A 37 -2.03 -6.65 1.15
CA GLN A 37 -3.45 -6.37 1.31
C GLN A 37 -3.72 -5.21 2.28
N GLU A 38 -3.04 -5.21 3.43
CA GLU A 38 -3.16 -4.13 4.41
C GLU A 38 -2.63 -2.79 3.86
N LEU A 39 -1.57 -2.82 3.05
CA LEU A 39 -1.03 -1.63 2.41
C LEU A 39 -2.00 -1.08 1.34
N ASP A 40 -2.60 -1.96 0.53
CA ASP A 40 -3.59 -1.58 -0.47
C ASP A 40 -4.86 -1.00 0.16
N GLN A 41 -5.32 -1.56 1.29
CA GLN A 41 -6.43 -0.99 2.04
C GLN A 41 -6.09 0.41 2.57
N LEU A 42 -4.90 0.61 3.13
CA LEU A 42 -4.44 1.94 3.55
C LEU A 42 -4.38 2.93 2.37
N MET A 43 -3.87 2.48 1.22
CA MET A 43 -3.84 3.27 -0.02
C MET A 43 -5.24 3.63 -0.50
N ASN A 44 -6.21 2.71 -0.39
CA ASN A 44 -7.59 2.98 -0.76
C ASN A 44 -8.27 3.97 0.19
N VAL A 45 -8.02 3.88 1.49
CA VAL A 45 -8.50 4.88 2.47
C VAL A 45 -7.84 6.24 2.21
N TYR A 46 -6.53 6.26 1.96
CA TYR A 46 -5.83 7.49 1.57
C TYR A 46 -6.42 8.09 0.30
N ARG A 47 -6.66 7.27 -0.73
CA ARG A 47 -7.30 7.69 -1.97
C ARG A 47 -8.68 8.26 -1.71
N GLN A 48 -9.54 7.61 -0.92
CA GLN A 48 -10.87 8.14 -0.59
C GLN A 48 -10.80 9.48 0.16
N VAL A 49 -9.92 9.59 1.16
CA VAL A 49 -9.70 10.82 1.93
C VAL A 49 -9.07 11.94 1.08
N ALA A 50 -8.29 11.58 0.06
CA ALA A 50 -7.72 12.52 -0.89
C ALA A 50 -8.72 12.92 -2.01
N GLN A 51 -9.56 11.99 -2.45
CA GLN A 51 -10.53 12.11 -3.55
C GLN A 51 -11.83 12.79 -3.12
N SER A 52 -12.16 12.82 -1.82
CA SER A 52 -13.23 13.68 -1.29
C SER A 52 -12.95 15.19 -1.47
N GLY A 53 -11.89 15.57 -2.20
CA GLY A 53 -11.58 16.94 -2.61
C GLY A 53 -11.12 17.14 -4.06
N GLU A 54 -11.12 16.13 -4.95
CA GLU A 54 -11.12 16.24 -6.44
C GLU A 54 -10.81 14.89 -7.13
N ASP A 55 -11.41 14.73 -8.31
CA ASP A 55 -11.58 13.53 -9.15
C ASP A 55 -10.27 12.85 -9.63
N HIS A 56 -10.37 11.54 -9.88
CA HIS A 56 -9.58 10.70 -10.81
C HIS A 56 -8.07 11.02 -10.97
N THR A 57 -7.14 10.19 -10.48
CA THR A 57 -6.48 9.12 -11.26
C THR A 57 -5.44 8.42 -10.37
N VAL A 58 -5.31 7.09 -10.43
CA VAL A 58 -4.04 6.36 -10.66
C VAL A 58 -4.40 4.88 -10.80
N SER A 59 -4.22 4.42 -12.04
CA SER A 59 -4.12 3.05 -12.51
C SER A 59 -3.17 2.23 -11.63
N VAL A 60 -3.66 1.15 -11.04
CA VAL A 60 -2.81 0.05 -10.56
C VAL A 60 -2.63 -0.91 -11.73
N ASN A 61 -1.91 -0.47 -12.75
CA ASN A 61 -1.24 -1.38 -13.67
C ASN A 61 0.08 -1.75 -12.98
N ASP A 62 0.11 -2.86 -12.24
CA ASP A 62 1.28 -3.74 -12.03
C ASP A 62 1.04 -4.69 -10.86
N VAL A 63 0.24 -5.73 -11.10
CA VAL A 63 0.50 -7.04 -10.49
C VAL A 63 0.53 -8.08 -11.61
N SER A 64 1.49 -7.91 -12.53
CA SER A 64 1.99 -9.03 -13.31
C SER A 64 3.04 -9.73 -12.47
N CYS A 65 2.63 -10.67 -11.63
CA CYS A 65 3.54 -11.62 -10.97
C CYS A 65 2.74 -12.86 -10.57
N MET A 66 2.46 -13.74 -11.54
CA MET A 66 2.52 -15.18 -11.33
C MET A 66 2.66 -15.85 -12.70
N ASN A 67 3.89 -16.19 -13.05
CA ASN A 67 4.22 -17.24 -14.00
C ASN A 67 4.81 -18.38 -13.16
#